data_AF-A0A9P6FP03-F1
#
_entry.id   AF-A0A9P6FP03-F1
#
_cell.length_a   1.000
_cell.length_b   1.000
_cell.length_c   1.000
_cell.angle_alpha   90.00
_cell.angle_beta   90.00
_cell.angle_gamma   90.00
#
_symmetry.space_group_name_H-M   'P 1'
#
loop_
_entity.id
_entity.type
_entity.pdbx_description
1 polymer ?
#
loop_
_entity_poly.entity_id
_entity_poly.type
_entity_poly.pdbx_seq_one_letter_code
_entity_poly.pdbx_strand_id
1 'polypeptide(L)'
;EVWLYLLGIQEADRSKEVSTQKQRLQDYEQIDKEPNEMTKRVRGEISRYLRKTKIESSRNIPQLFENVISAFCNHNHRVEYYAAMVNLCAPFIYSIKRECDTAACFEKMIITLDDHFSYKSINEAVASFMTLFRTCIPDLYSYFEEEEVDIKEWAASALQFVLSRELSLENTMRLWDTYFAMPDWIEVHPYFCLAILRHLKENLEELEQSEIRTMLMRLPNLDMDQIINEAFNIRHEIMERQISEENIF
;
A
#
# COMPACT_ATOMS: atom_id res chain seq x y z
N GLU A 1 -0.37 2.14 -17.80
CA GLU A 1 -1.01 1.10 -18.65
C GLU A 1 -0.56 -0.31 -18.25
N VAL A 2 0.73 -0.57 -18.00
CA VAL A 2 1.23 -1.91 -17.57
C VAL A 2 0.47 -2.50 -16.38
N TRP A 3 0.17 -1.68 -15.35
CA TRP A 3 -0.59 -2.13 -14.17
C TRP A 3 -1.96 -2.72 -14.48
N LEU A 4 -2.60 -2.33 -15.60
CA LEU A 4 -3.87 -2.93 -16.00
C LEU A 4 -3.71 -4.42 -16.31
N TYR A 5 -2.60 -4.79 -16.95
CA TYR A 5 -2.31 -6.18 -17.27
C TYR A 5 -1.88 -6.96 -16.03
N LEU A 6 -1.00 -6.37 -15.23
CA LEU A 6 -0.47 -7.01 -14.02
C LEU A 6 -1.56 -7.28 -12.96
N LEU A 7 -2.55 -6.38 -12.84
CA LEU A 7 -3.70 -6.57 -11.95
C LEU A 7 -4.82 -7.43 -12.55
N GLY A 8 -4.65 -7.94 -13.77
CA GLY A 8 -5.66 -8.74 -14.47
C GLY A 8 -6.88 -7.94 -14.93
N ILE A 9 -6.77 -6.62 -14.97
CA ILE A 9 -7.82 -5.71 -15.45
C ILE A 9 -7.89 -5.74 -16.98
N GLN A 10 -6.77 -5.83 -17.68
CA GLN A 10 -6.71 -6.09 -19.12
C GLN A 10 -6.03 -7.44 -19.39
N GLU A 11 -6.59 -8.22 -20.32
CA GLU A 11 -5.98 -9.47 -20.76
C GLU A 11 -4.79 -9.20 -21.69
N ALA A 12 -3.81 -10.11 -21.69
CA ALA A 12 -2.69 -10.05 -22.62
C ALA A 12 -3.13 -10.21 -24.08
N ASP A 13 -4.23 -10.94 -24.32
CA ASP A 13 -4.86 -11.03 -25.64
C ASP A 13 -5.62 -9.73 -25.96
N ARG A 14 -5.15 -9.01 -26.98
CA ARG A 14 -5.72 -7.74 -27.43
C ARG A 14 -6.91 -7.89 -28.36
N SER A 15 -7.28 -9.11 -28.76
CA SER A 15 -8.38 -9.37 -29.70
C SER A 15 -9.72 -8.76 -29.24
N LYS A 16 -9.95 -8.67 -27.93
CA LYS A 16 -11.16 -8.12 -27.30
C LYS A 16 -10.92 -6.82 -26.54
N GLU A 17 -9.74 -6.22 -26.62
CA GLU A 17 -9.36 -5.07 -25.78
C GLU A 17 -10.36 -3.91 -25.89
N VAL A 18 -10.73 -3.54 -27.12
CA VAL A 18 -11.67 -2.44 -27.38
C VAL A 18 -13.06 -2.73 -26.82
N SER A 19 -13.58 -3.95 -27.01
CA SER A 19 -14.89 -4.34 -26.49
C SER A 19 -14.92 -4.36 -24.96
N THR A 20 -13.90 -4.93 -24.33
CA THR A 20 -13.80 -5.03 -22.86
C THR A 20 -13.64 -3.65 -22.24
N GLN A 21 -12.83 -2.78 -22.83
CA GLN A 21 -12.70 -1.39 -22.43
C GLN A 21 -14.03 -0.63 -22.54
N LYS A 22 -14.75 -0.80 -23.65
CA LYS A 22 -16.05 -0.15 -23.86
C LYS A 22 -17.06 -0.61 -22.82
N GLN A 23 -17.13 -1.92 -22.55
CA GLN A 23 -18.03 -2.47 -21.54
C GLN A 23 -17.73 -1.89 -20.16
N ARG A 24 -16.46 -1.87 -19.73
CA ARG A 24 -16.07 -1.29 -18.44
C ARG A 24 -16.44 0.18 -18.30
N LEU A 25 -16.26 0.96 -19.38
CA LEU A 25 -16.68 2.35 -19.36
C LEU A 25 -18.20 2.47 -19.15
N GLN A 26 -18.99 1.67 -19.87
CA GLN A 26 -20.45 1.65 -19.72
C GLN A 26 -20.87 1.23 -18.32
N ASP A 27 -20.24 0.22 -17.74
CA ASP A 27 -20.51 -0.24 -16.38
C ASP A 27 -20.17 0.87 -15.38
N TYR A 28 -19.00 1.50 -15.52
CA TYR A 28 -18.57 2.59 -14.65
C TYR A 28 -19.48 3.83 -14.74
N GLU A 29 -19.98 4.15 -15.93
CA GLU A 29 -20.93 5.26 -16.13
C GLU A 29 -22.26 5.02 -15.41
N GLN A 30 -22.67 3.76 -15.23
CA GLN A 30 -23.90 3.39 -14.52
C GLN A 30 -23.76 3.40 -13.00
N ILE A 31 -22.53 3.44 -12.46
CA ILE A 31 -22.30 3.49 -11.01
C ILE A 31 -22.71 4.87 -10.49
N ASP A 32 -23.51 4.85 -9.42
CA ASP A 32 -23.89 6.05 -8.67
C ASP A 32 -22.67 6.72 -8.04
N LYS A 33 -22.49 8.01 -8.32
CA LYS A 33 -21.41 8.84 -7.78
C LYS A 33 -21.96 10.01 -6.96
N GLU A 34 -23.26 10.00 -6.66
CA GLU A 34 -23.91 11.09 -5.97
C GLU A 34 -23.34 11.26 -4.55
N PRO A 35 -23.28 12.52 -4.06
CA PRO A 35 -22.81 12.80 -2.72
C PRO A 35 -23.65 12.10 -1.66
N ASN A 36 -22.98 11.57 -0.64
CA ASN A 36 -23.57 10.89 0.49
C ASN A 36 -22.90 11.36 1.80
N GLU A 37 -23.18 10.68 2.92
CA GLU A 37 -22.64 11.07 4.23
C GLU A 37 -21.10 11.04 4.32
N MET A 38 -20.43 10.20 3.51
CA MET A 38 -18.96 10.12 3.51
C MET A 38 -18.29 11.20 2.65
N THR A 39 -18.99 11.82 1.70
CA THR A 39 -18.38 12.76 0.73
C THR A 39 -17.59 13.89 1.42
N LYS A 40 -18.10 14.43 2.53
CA LYS A 40 -17.38 15.47 3.30
C LYS A 40 -16.07 14.96 3.89
N ARG A 41 -16.05 13.71 4.39
CA ARG A 41 -14.84 13.06 4.93
C ARG A 41 -13.83 12.79 3.81
N VAL A 42 -14.30 12.31 2.66
CA VAL A 42 -13.48 12.08 1.45
C VAL A 42 -12.79 13.37 1.00
N ARG A 43 -13.56 14.45 0.78
CA ARG A 43 -13.01 15.76 0.37
C ARG A 43 -12.00 16.33 1.36
N GLY A 44 -12.25 16.15 2.66
CA GLY A 44 -11.33 16.56 3.72
C GLY A 44 -9.97 15.87 3.63
N GLU A 45 -9.97 14.56 3.42
CA GLU A 45 -8.74 13.77 3.27
C GLU A 45 -8.02 14.04 1.94
N ILE A 46 -8.75 14.19 0.83
CA ILE A 46 -8.17 14.63 -0.45
C ILE A 46 -7.44 15.96 -0.26
N SER A 47 -8.06 16.94 0.40
CA SER A 47 -7.45 18.24 0.67
C SER A 47 -6.18 18.13 1.53
N ARG A 48 -6.17 17.23 2.52
CA ARG A 48 -4.97 16.96 3.35
C ARG A 48 -3.86 16.32 2.52
N TYR A 49 -4.18 15.31 1.72
CA TYR A 49 -3.24 14.62 0.85
C TYR A 49 -2.59 15.58 -0.17
N LEU A 50 -3.39 16.40 -0.85
CA LEU A 50 -2.89 17.34 -1.85
C LEU A 50 -2.01 18.44 -1.24
N ARG A 51 -2.37 18.95 -0.05
CA ARG A 51 -1.50 19.89 0.68
C ARG A 51 -0.18 19.27 1.13
N LYS A 52 -0.20 17.99 1.54
CA LYS A 52 1.00 17.23 1.96
C LYS A 52 1.94 16.98 0.79
N THR A 53 1.40 16.61 -0.36
CA THR A 53 2.19 16.12 -1.51
C THR A 53 2.59 17.20 -2.50
N LYS A 54 1.74 18.23 -2.70
CA LYS A 54 1.99 19.35 -3.63
C LYS A 54 2.37 18.90 -5.05
N ILE A 55 1.82 17.78 -5.51
CA ILE A 55 2.08 17.28 -6.86
C ILE A 55 1.28 18.10 -7.87
N GLU A 56 1.97 18.66 -8.85
CA GLU A 56 1.34 19.39 -9.95
C GLU A 56 0.76 18.43 -10.98
N SER A 57 -0.42 18.75 -11.50
CA SER A 57 -1.07 17.98 -12.56
C SER A 57 -1.98 18.87 -13.39
N SER A 58 -2.01 18.60 -14.70
CA SER A 58 -2.95 19.25 -15.63
C SER A 58 -4.37 18.70 -15.54
N ARG A 59 -4.57 17.56 -14.84
CA ARG A 59 -5.87 16.91 -14.64
C ARG A 59 -6.56 17.48 -13.41
N ASN A 60 -7.89 17.39 -13.37
CA ASN A 60 -8.66 17.69 -12.16
C ASN A 60 -8.53 16.55 -11.14
N ILE A 61 -7.39 16.48 -10.46
CA ILE A 61 -7.06 15.44 -9.48
C ILE A 61 -8.09 15.37 -8.33
N PRO A 62 -8.54 16.48 -7.71
CA PRO A 62 -9.57 16.41 -6.68
C PRO A 62 -10.85 15.70 -7.14
N GLN A 63 -11.33 16.01 -8.35
CA GLN A 63 -12.54 15.39 -8.90
C GLN A 63 -12.33 13.91 -9.20
N LEU A 64 -11.15 13.52 -9.71
CA LEU A 64 -10.83 12.11 -9.97
C LEU A 64 -10.85 11.28 -8.68
N PHE A 65 -10.26 11.78 -7.59
CA PHE A 65 -10.37 11.12 -6.28
C PHE A 65 -11.82 10.97 -5.84
N GLU A 66 -12.58 12.06 -5.92
CA GLU A 66 -13.98 12.05 -5.48
C GLU A 66 -14.82 11.05 -6.29
N ASN A 67 -14.70 11.06 -7.62
CA ASN A 67 -15.44 10.15 -8.50
C ASN A 67 -15.08 8.68 -8.23
N VAL A 68 -13.79 8.36 -8.17
CA VAL A 68 -13.33 6.98 -8.02
C VAL A 68 -13.71 6.42 -6.65
N ILE A 69 -13.45 7.16 -5.58
CA ILE A 69 -13.75 6.70 -4.21
C ILE A 69 -15.26 6.63 -3.98
N SER A 70 -16.03 7.61 -4.47
CA SER A 70 -17.49 7.59 -4.31
C SER A 70 -18.11 6.46 -5.11
N ALA A 71 -17.67 6.24 -6.36
CA ALA A 71 -18.12 5.11 -7.16
C ALA A 71 -17.85 3.77 -6.45
N PHE A 72 -16.64 3.58 -5.92
CA PHE A 72 -16.29 2.35 -5.19
C PHE A 72 -17.20 2.14 -3.97
N CYS A 73 -17.32 3.14 -3.10
CA CYS A 73 -18.10 3.01 -1.87
C CYS A 73 -19.61 2.87 -2.11
N ASN A 74 -20.14 3.54 -3.14
CA ASN A 74 -21.55 3.43 -3.52
C ASN A 74 -21.84 2.08 -4.18
N HIS A 75 -20.88 1.50 -4.92
CA HIS A 75 -21.04 0.16 -5.49
C HIS A 75 -20.87 -0.95 -4.44
N ASN A 76 -19.95 -0.75 -3.49
CA ASN A 76 -19.58 -1.74 -2.47
C ASN A 76 -20.15 -1.37 -1.09
N HIS A 77 -21.47 -1.48 -0.92
CA HIS A 77 -22.19 -1.08 0.31
C HIS A 77 -21.73 -1.75 1.62
N ARG A 78 -20.91 -2.80 1.54
CA ARG A 78 -20.33 -3.49 2.71
C ARG A 78 -19.04 -2.84 3.21
N VAL A 79 -18.42 -1.99 2.39
CA VAL A 79 -17.13 -1.36 2.70
C VAL A 79 -17.37 0.08 3.13
N GLU A 80 -17.11 0.37 4.40
CA GLU A 80 -17.14 1.74 4.90
C GLU A 80 -15.91 2.53 4.45
N TYR A 81 -16.10 3.82 4.21
CA TYR A 81 -14.98 4.71 3.90
C TYR A 81 -14.03 4.87 5.08
N TYR A 82 -12.74 4.69 4.79
CA TYR A 82 -11.63 5.01 5.69
C TYR A 82 -10.59 5.91 4.99
N ALA A 83 -9.91 6.76 5.77
CA ALA A 83 -9.04 7.83 5.23
C ALA A 83 -7.90 7.31 4.34
N ALA A 84 -7.39 6.11 4.62
CA ALA A 84 -6.31 5.51 3.84
C ALA A 84 -6.70 5.19 2.39
N MET A 85 -7.99 5.10 2.06
CA MET A 85 -8.46 4.94 0.67
C MET A 85 -7.91 6.04 -0.27
N VAL A 86 -7.73 7.27 0.22
CA VAL A 86 -7.11 8.34 -0.57
C VAL A 86 -5.65 8.01 -0.91
N ASN A 87 -4.89 7.46 0.04
CA ASN A 87 -3.49 7.10 -0.19
C ASN A 87 -3.37 5.88 -1.11
N LEU A 88 -4.24 4.87 -0.93
CA LEU A 88 -4.31 3.69 -1.80
C LEU A 88 -4.78 4.03 -3.23
N CYS A 89 -5.65 5.02 -3.39
CA CYS A 89 -6.15 5.43 -4.71
C CYS A 89 -5.14 6.31 -5.48
N ALA A 90 -4.23 7.00 -4.78
CA ALA A 90 -3.35 7.99 -5.39
C ALA A 90 -2.43 7.42 -6.49
N PRO A 91 -1.72 6.28 -6.29
CA PRO A 91 -0.88 5.70 -7.34
C PRO A 91 -1.64 5.44 -8.64
N PHE A 92 -2.90 5.00 -8.57
CA PHE A 92 -3.73 4.77 -9.76
C PHE A 92 -4.18 6.07 -10.43
N ILE A 93 -4.54 7.11 -9.65
CA ILE A 93 -4.96 8.40 -10.21
C ILE A 93 -3.83 9.07 -10.99
N TYR A 94 -2.60 9.01 -10.46
CA TYR A 94 -1.46 9.66 -11.09
C TYR A 94 -0.83 8.84 -12.22
N SER A 95 -1.02 7.51 -12.25
CA SER A 95 -0.42 6.63 -13.28
C SER A 95 -1.38 6.20 -14.40
N ILE A 96 -2.69 6.24 -14.17
CA ILE A 96 -3.69 5.74 -15.11
C ILE A 96 -4.50 6.90 -15.69
N LYS A 97 -4.58 6.95 -17.03
CA LYS A 97 -5.22 8.04 -17.77
C LYS A 97 -6.75 8.01 -17.68
N ARG A 98 -7.36 6.82 -17.80
CA ARG A 98 -8.81 6.64 -17.86
C ARG A 98 -9.39 6.43 -16.46
N GLU A 99 -10.40 7.20 -16.11
CA GLU A 99 -11.03 7.14 -14.77
C GLU A 99 -11.65 5.77 -14.46
N CYS A 100 -12.33 5.13 -15.43
CA CYS A 100 -12.90 3.81 -15.25
C CYS A 100 -11.85 2.71 -15.01
N ASP A 101 -10.65 2.85 -15.60
CA ASP A 101 -9.53 1.95 -15.34
C ASP A 101 -8.90 2.21 -13.97
N THR A 102 -8.78 3.48 -13.58
CA THR A 102 -8.35 3.86 -12.22
C THR A 102 -9.27 3.24 -11.18
N ALA A 103 -10.59 3.32 -11.40
CA ALA A 103 -11.58 2.73 -10.51
C ALA A 103 -11.45 1.20 -10.42
N ALA A 104 -11.30 0.52 -11.56
CA ALA A 104 -11.13 -0.93 -11.58
C ALA A 104 -9.84 -1.40 -10.87
N CYS A 105 -8.71 -0.69 -11.08
CA CYS A 105 -7.47 -0.99 -10.36
C CYS A 105 -7.58 -0.71 -8.85
N PHE A 106 -8.23 0.39 -8.47
CA PHE A 106 -8.45 0.73 -7.07
C PHE A 106 -9.34 -0.31 -6.37
N GLU A 107 -10.46 -0.69 -6.98
CA GLU A 107 -11.34 -1.74 -6.47
C GLU A 107 -10.59 -3.08 -6.32
N LYS A 108 -9.84 -3.47 -7.35
CA LYS A 108 -9.02 -4.70 -7.29
C LYS A 108 -8.03 -4.68 -6.13
N MET A 109 -7.36 -3.55 -5.88
CA MET A 109 -6.46 -3.39 -4.73
C MET A 109 -7.20 -3.56 -3.41
N ILE A 110 -8.33 -2.87 -3.21
CA ILE A 110 -9.08 -2.94 -1.96
C ILE A 110 -9.59 -4.36 -1.69
N ILE A 111 -10.19 -5.01 -2.68
CA ILE A 111 -10.67 -6.40 -2.57
C ILE A 111 -9.51 -7.34 -2.23
N THR A 112 -8.36 -7.19 -2.89
CA THR A 112 -7.19 -8.03 -2.64
C THR A 112 -6.68 -7.91 -1.20
N LEU A 113 -6.69 -6.69 -0.64
CA LEU A 113 -6.34 -6.46 0.76
C LEU A 113 -7.41 -7.02 1.72
N ASP A 114 -8.69 -6.77 1.44
CA ASP A 114 -9.80 -7.25 2.27
C ASP A 114 -9.83 -8.79 2.33
N ASP A 115 -9.67 -9.45 1.18
CA ASP A 115 -9.57 -10.90 1.08
C ASP A 115 -8.41 -11.42 1.95
N HIS A 116 -7.21 -10.84 1.85
CA HIS A 116 -6.08 -11.24 2.68
C HIS A 116 -6.37 -11.10 4.18
N PHE A 117 -6.89 -9.94 4.60
CA PHE A 117 -7.17 -9.67 6.01
C PHE A 117 -8.42 -10.37 6.56
N SER A 118 -9.24 -10.96 5.68
CA SER A 118 -10.33 -11.86 6.07
C SER A 118 -9.80 -13.22 6.56
N TYR A 119 -8.66 -13.69 6.03
CA TYR A 119 -8.02 -14.95 6.45
C TYR A 119 -6.98 -14.75 7.55
N LYS A 120 -6.23 -13.64 7.50
CA LYS A 120 -5.18 -13.32 8.47
C LYS A 120 -5.45 -11.94 9.04
N SER A 121 -5.94 -11.86 10.27
CA SER A 121 -6.27 -10.58 10.88
C SER A 121 -5.06 -9.65 10.95
N ILE A 122 -5.30 -8.34 10.99
CA ILE A 122 -4.22 -7.37 11.13
C ILE A 122 -3.38 -7.60 12.40
N ASN A 123 -4.00 -8.08 13.49
CA ASN A 123 -3.30 -8.42 14.72
C ASN A 123 -2.34 -9.61 14.54
N GLU A 124 -2.75 -10.64 13.80
CA GLU A 124 -1.88 -11.78 13.46
C GLU A 124 -0.75 -11.37 12.51
N ALA A 125 -1.03 -10.49 11.55
CA ALA A 125 -0.03 -9.93 10.66
C ALA A 125 1.01 -9.09 11.43
N VAL A 126 0.58 -8.22 12.34
CA VAL A 126 1.46 -7.43 13.21
C VAL A 126 2.26 -8.35 14.14
N ALA A 127 1.64 -9.35 14.76
CA ALA A 127 2.37 -10.30 15.62
C ALA A 127 3.47 -11.03 14.84
N SER A 128 3.15 -11.51 13.62
CA SER A 128 4.13 -12.15 12.72
C SER A 128 5.27 -11.18 12.36
N PHE A 129 4.93 -9.94 12.03
CA PHE A 129 5.91 -8.91 11.71
C PHE A 129 6.82 -8.60 12.89
N MET A 130 6.30 -8.52 14.12
CA MET A 130 7.10 -8.26 15.31
C MET A 130 8.11 -9.39 15.59
N THR A 131 7.72 -10.64 15.35
CA THR A 131 8.67 -11.77 15.42
C THR A 131 9.78 -11.61 14.40
N LEU A 132 9.44 -11.31 13.14
CA LEU A 132 10.45 -11.06 12.10
C LEU A 132 11.34 -9.87 12.43
N PHE A 133 10.78 -8.78 12.96
CA PHE A 133 11.54 -7.58 13.31
C PHE A 133 12.57 -7.87 14.40
N ARG A 134 12.14 -8.55 15.47
CA ARG A 134 13.04 -8.99 16.56
C ARG A 134 14.14 -9.91 16.05
N THR A 135 13.86 -10.79 15.09
CA THR A 135 14.82 -11.74 14.55
C THR A 135 15.78 -11.11 13.53
N CYS A 136 15.29 -10.21 12.68
CA CYS A 136 16.04 -9.65 11.56
C CYS A 136 16.83 -8.39 11.93
N ILE A 137 16.39 -7.64 12.94
CA ILE A 137 16.99 -6.36 13.36
C ILE A 137 16.93 -6.24 14.91
N PRO A 138 17.55 -7.17 15.67
CA PRO A 138 17.39 -7.24 17.13
C PRO A 138 17.86 -5.99 17.87
N ASP A 139 18.88 -5.30 17.36
CA ASP A 139 19.43 -4.09 17.97
C ASP A 139 18.40 -2.94 17.90
N LEU A 140 17.84 -2.68 16.71
CA LEU A 140 16.82 -1.65 16.53
C LEU A 140 15.52 -1.99 17.29
N TYR A 141 15.16 -3.28 17.33
CA TYR A 141 14.04 -3.75 18.15
C TYR A 141 14.26 -3.40 19.63
N SER A 142 15.45 -3.69 20.17
CA SER A 142 15.77 -3.42 21.57
C SER A 142 15.78 -1.92 21.84
N TYR A 143 16.33 -1.13 20.92
CA TYR A 143 16.30 0.33 21.01
C TYR A 143 14.87 0.88 21.05
N PHE A 144 13.96 0.36 20.23
CA PHE A 144 12.55 0.76 20.26
C PHE A 144 11.86 0.39 21.58
N GLU A 145 12.21 -0.73 22.21
CA GLU A 145 11.68 -1.07 23.54
C GLU A 145 12.24 -0.13 24.62
N GLU A 146 13.53 0.23 24.55
CA GLU A 146 14.17 1.16 25.49
C GLU A 146 13.61 2.59 25.38
N GLU A 147 13.37 3.07 24.15
CA GLU A 147 12.73 4.36 23.85
C GLU A 147 11.20 4.31 23.98
N GLU A 148 10.61 3.18 24.39
CA GLU A 148 9.16 2.96 24.53
C GLU A 148 8.36 3.31 23.24
N VAL A 149 8.94 3.05 22.06
CA VAL A 149 8.30 3.30 20.77
C VAL A 149 7.23 2.25 20.51
N ASP A 150 5.96 2.67 20.43
CA ASP A 150 4.87 1.79 19.99
C ASP A 150 4.90 1.57 18.46
N ILE A 151 5.78 0.67 18.03
CA ILE A 151 5.96 0.29 16.62
C ILE A 151 4.75 -0.47 16.05
N LYS A 152 3.88 -1.04 16.91
CA LYS A 152 2.74 -1.85 16.46
C LYS A 152 1.69 -1.00 15.75
N GLU A 153 1.48 0.24 16.20
CA GLU A 153 0.58 1.19 15.52
C GLU A 153 1.05 1.46 14.09
N TRP A 154 2.36 1.71 13.91
CA TRP A 154 2.95 1.90 12.58
C TRP A 154 2.88 0.62 11.76
N ALA A 155 3.23 -0.54 12.32
CA ALA A 155 3.22 -1.81 11.61
C ALA A 155 1.81 -2.16 11.11
N ALA A 156 0.77 -1.91 11.91
CA ALA A 156 -0.61 -2.11 11.50
C ALA A 156 -0.96 -1.25 10.27
N SER A 157 -0.63 0.05 10.30
CA SER A 157 -0.86 0.96 9.17
C SER A 157 -0.06 0.55 7.92
N ALA A 158 1.24 0.30 8.10
CA ALA A 158 2.16 -0.08 7.03
C ALA A 158 1.71 -1.36 6.33
N LEU A 159 1.33 -2.39 7.09
CA LEU A 159 0.87 -3.68 6.55
C LEU A 159 -0.52 -3.57 5.91
N GLN A 160 -1.47 -2.91 6.59
CA GLN A 160 -2.85 -2.83 6.11
C GLN A 160 -2.99 -1.99 4.85
N PHE A 161 -2.22 -0.90 4.76
CA PHE A 161 -2.30 0.06 3.66
C PHE A 161 -1.05 0.05 2.78
N VAL A 162 -0.27 -1.03 2.88
CA VAL A 162 0.86 -1.36 2.01
C VAL A 162 1.83 -0.20 1.78
N LEU A 163 2.18 0.44 2.90
CA LEU A 163 3.06 1.62 3.02
C LEU A 163 2.59 2.90 2.30
N SER A 164 1.36 2.93 1.76
CA SER A 164 0.86 4.07 0.97
C SER A 164 0.69 5.36 1.78
N ARG A 165 0.59 5.30 3.12
CA ARG A 165 0.45 6.49 3.96
C ARG A 165 1.80 7.08 4.38
N GLU A 166 2.78 6.19 4.51
CA GLU A 166 4.11 6.40 5.04
C GLU A 166 5.07 6.88 3.95
N LEU A 167 5.02 6.27 2.75
CA LEU A 167 5.90 6.58 1.62
C LEU A 167 5.43 7.82 0.82
N SER A 168 6.37 8.38 0.05
CA SER A 168 6.04 9.32 -1.03
C SER A 168 5.26 8.60 -2.14
N LEU A 169 4.55 9.36 -2.99
CA LEU A 169 3.85 8.78 -4.13
C LEU A 169 4.83 8.03 -5.06
N GLU A 170 5.99 8.62 -5.34
CA GLU A 170 7.03 8.04 -6.19
C GLU A 170 7.52 6.69 -5.64
N ASN A 171 7.87 6.64 -4.35
CA ASN A 171 8.35 5.42 -3.71
C ASN A 171 7.26 4.36 -3.62
N THR A 172 6.00 4.78 -3.39
CA THR A 172 4.84 3.88 -3.41
C THR A 172 4.66 3.26 -4.79
N MET A 173 4.71 4.07 -5.85
CA MET A 173 4.59 3.56 -7.23
C MET A 173 5.71 2.60 -7.59
N ARG A 174 6.96 2.94 -7.26
CA ARG A 174 8.11 2.06 -7.52
C ARG A 174 8.03 0.75 -6.76
N LEU A 175 7.53 0.77 -5.52
CA LEU A 175 7.26 -0.44 -4.74
C LEU A 175 6.16 -1.29 -5.39
N TRP A 176 5.07 -0.66 -5.82
CA TRP A 176 3.92 -1.34 -6.41
C TRP A 176 4.18 -1.91 -7.80
N ASP A 177 5.13 -1.35 -8.57
CA ASP A 177 5.66 -2.00 -9.78
C ASP A 177 6.18 -3.42 -9.47
N THR A 178 6.85 -3.57 -8.32
CA THR A 178 7.37 -4.86 -7.86
C THR A 178 6.23 -5.77 -7.39
N TYR A 179 5.26 -5.23 -6.65
CA TYR A 179 4.12 -6.01 -6.15
C TYR A 179 3.31 -6.62 -7.26
N PHE A 180 2.89 -5.82 -8.24
CA PHE A 180 2.01 -6.33 -9.29
C PHE A 180 2.73 -7.26 -10.26
N ALA A 181 4.07 -7.28 -10.26
CA ALA A 181 4.85 -8.26 -10.99
C ALA A 181 4.96 -9.63 -10.27
N MET A 182 4.45 -9.76 -9.05
CA MET A 182 4.51 -10.98 -8.24
C MET A 182 3.11 -11.47 -7.85
N PRO A 183 2.84 -12.79 -7.88
CA PRO A 183 1.53 -13.33 -7.49
C PRO A 183 1.24 -13.17 -5.99
N ASP A 184 2.25 -13.41 -5.13
CA ASP A 184 2.08 -13.47 -3.66
C ASP A 184 2.63 -12.23 -2.94
N TRP A 185 2.53 -11.06 -3.56
CA TRP A 185 3.21 -9.86 -3.09
C TRP A 185 2.83 -9.44 -1.67
N ILE A 186 1.60 -9.75 -1.20
CA ILE A 186 1.15 -9.43 0.16
C ILE A 186 1.91 -10.26 1.20
N GLU A 187 2.20 -11.52 0.91
CA GLU A 187 3.01 -12.37 1.81
C GLU A 187 4.47 -11.92 1.86
N VAL A 188 4.95 -11.27 0.79
CA VAL A 188 6.30 -10.70 0.74
C VAL A 188 6.35 -9.30 1.37
N HIS A 189 5.21 -8.59 1.46
CA HIS A 189 5.13 -7.21 1.94
C HIS A 189 5.84 -6.96 3.30
N PRO A 190 5.71 -7.81 4.33
CA PRO A 190 6.39 -7.61 5.61
C PRO A 190 7.91 -7.45 5.47
N TYR A 191 8.55 -8.11 4.50
CA TYR A 191 9.98 -8.01 4.27
C TYR A 191 10.40 -6.65 3.69
N PHE A 192 9.52 -6.00 2.93
CA PHE A 192 9.75 -4.62 2.49
C PHE A 192 9.66 -3.64 3.68
N CYS A 193 8.73 -3.85 4.61
CA CYS A 193 8.67 -3.07 5.84
C CYS A 193 9.95 -3.24 6.67
N LEU A 194 10.48 -4.46 6.78
CA LEU A 194 11.76 -4.73 7.46
C LEU A 194 12.95 -4.10 6.75
N ALA A 195 13.01 -4.19 5.42
CA ALA A 195 14.07 -3.59 4.63
C ALA A 195 14.15 -2.07 4.84
N ILE A 196 12.99 -1.40 4.92
CA ILE A 196 12.92 0.04 5.24
C ILE A 196 13.45 0.32 6.64
N LEU A 197 13.00 -0.42 7.66
CA LEU A 197 13.49 -0.23 9.03
C LEU A 197 15.00 -0.49 9.12
N ARG A 198 15.50 -1.52 8.44
CA ARG A 198 16.93 -1.84 8.40
C ARG A 198 17.73 -0.74 7.72
N HIS A 199 17.24 -0.22 6.61
CA HIS A 199 17.89 0.88 5.89
C HIS A 199 17.93 2.17 6.72
N LEU A 200 16.90 2.42 7.52
CA LEU A 200 16.82 3.60 8.38
C LEU A 200 17.42 3.38 9.78
N LYS A 201 17.98 2.21 10.08
CA LYS A 201 18.41 1.81 11.43
C LYS A 201 19.29 2.86 12.09
N GLU A 202 20.39 3.26 11.45
CA GLU A 202 21.35 4.20 12.02
C GLU A 202 20.68 5.55 12.34
N ASN A 203 19.87 6.06 11.40
CA ASN A 203 19.14 7.32 11.62
C ASN A 203 18.11 7.19 12.74
N LEU A 204 17.45 6.04 12.90
CA LEU A 204 16.42 5.82 13.92
C LEU A 204 17.04 5.70 15.32
N GLU A 205 18.24 5.14 15.43
CA GLU A 205 18.97 4.98 16.70
C GLU A 205 19.59 6.30 17.22
N GLU A 206 19.53 7.37 16.42
CA GLU A 206 19.94 8.73 16.81
C GLU A 206 18.79 9.62 17.30
N LEU A 207 17.56 9.11 17.26
CA LEU A 207 16.33 9.89 17.50
C LEU A 207 15.64 9.47 18.79
N GLU A 208 15.03 10.42 19.49
CA GLU A 208 14.14 10.08 20.61
C GLU A 208 12.79 9.54 20.12
N GLN A 209 12.03 8.89 21.02
CA GLN A 209 10.70 8.33 20.77
C GLN A 209 9.80 9.20 19.86
N SER A 210 9.70 10.51 20.13
CA SER A 210 8.78 11.42 19.43
C SER A 210 9.20 11.65 17.97
N GLU A 211 10.51 11.70 17.72
CA GLU A 211 11.11 11.89 16.41
C GLU A 211 11.04 10.62 15.58
N ILE A 212 11.27 9.44 16.19
CA ILE A 212 11.07 8.13 15.57
C ILE A 212 9.64 8.01 15.05
N ARG A 213 8.64 8.27 15.90
CA ARG A 213 7.21 8.22 15.50
C ARG A 213 6.92 9.16 14.34
N THR A 214 7.51 10.36 14.36
CA THR A 214 7.34 11.35 13.30
C THR A 214 7.94 10.88 11.98
N MET A 215 9.15 10.31 12.01
CA MET A 215 9.80 9.73 10.83
C MET A 215 9.02 8.53 10.27
N LEU A 216 8.51 7.66 11.13
CA LEU A 216 7.74 6.49 10.71
C LEU A 216 6.38 6.84 10.09
N MET A 217 5.72 7.91 10.58
CA MET A 217 4.49 8.43 9.96
C MET A 217 4.71 9.04 8.56
N ARG A 218 5.94 9.42 8.24
CA ARG A 218 6.32 9.99 6.93
C ARG A 218 7.78 9.68 6.65
N LEU A 219 7.99 8.55 5.98
CA LEU A 219 9.31 8.08 5.64
C LEU A 219 10.03 9.10 4.73
N PRO A 220 11.36 9.23 4.86
CA PRO A 220 12.16 10.05 3.95
C PRO A 220 12.12 9.47 2.53
N ASN A 221 12.73 10.18 1.57
CA ASN A 221 12.92 9.59 0.26
C ASN A 221 13.92 8.44 0.35
N LEU A 222 13.60 7.30 -0.26
CA LEU A 222 14.38 6.08 -0.18
C LEU A 222 14.91 5.70 -1.57
N ASP A 223 16.08 5.07 -1.62
CA ASP A 223 16.50 4.33 -2.82
C ASP A 223 15.69 3.03 -2.88
N MET A 224 14.57 3.07 -3.59
CA MET A 224 13.64 1.94 -3.63
C MET A 224 14.24 0.70 -4.29
N ASP A 225 15.19 0.82 -5.22
CA ASP A 225 15.83 -0.35 -5.82
C ASP A 225 16.69 -1.08 -4.78
N GLN A 226 17.41 -0.32 -3.94
CA GLN A 226 18.13 -0.89 -2.80
C GLN A 226 17.17 -1.53 -1.79
N ILE A 227 16.08 -0.86 -1.43
CA ILE A 227 15.07 -1.41 -0.49
C ILE A 227 14.46 -2.71 -1.03
N ILE A 228 14.15 -2.76 -2.32
CA ILE A 228 13.56 -3.94 -2.96
C ILE A 228 14.54 -5.12 -2.91
N ASN A 229 15.81 -4.89 -3.25
CA ASN A 229 16.84 -5.93 -3.19
C ASN A 229 17.04 -6.44 -1.75
N GLU A 230 17.09 -5.52 -0.78
CA GLU A 230 17.24 -5.86 0.63
C GLU A 230 16.04 -6.69 1.14
N ALA A 231 14.82 -6.34 0.74
CA ALA A 231 13.62 -7.11 1.11
C ALA A 231 13.69 -8.56 0.62
N PHE A 232 14.15 -8.79 -0.61
CA PHE A 232 14.33 -10.14 -1.14
C PHE A 232 15.44 -10.91 -0.43
N ASN A 233 16.55 -10.25 -0.08
CA ASN A 233 17.62 -10.85 0.70
C ASN A 233 17.11 -11.30 2.08
N ILE A 234 16.40 -10.43 2.81
CA ILE A 234 15.81 -10.77 4.11
C ILE A 234 14.88 -11.98 3.99
N ARG A 235 14.01 -11.99 2.97
CA ARG A 235 13.10 -13.12 2.73
C ARG A 235 13.88 -14.42 2.50
N HIS A 236 14.93 -14.38 1.69
CA HIS A 236 15.76 -15.55 1.41
C HIS A 236 16.42 -16.10 2.68
N GLU A 237 17.05 -15.23 3.48
CA GLU A 237 17.69 -15.59 4.74
C GLU A 237 16.71 -16.27 5.72
N ILE A 238 15.48 -15.76 5.82
CA ILE A 238 14.45 -16.36 6.69
C ILE A 238 14.00 -17.72 6.18
N MET A 239 13.79 -17.87 4.86
CA MET A 239 13.41 -19.15 4.27
C MET A 239 14.50 -20.22 4.47
N GLU A 240 15.78 -19.86 4.29
CA GLU A 240 16.90 -20.80 4.52
C GLU A 240 16.99 -21.26 5.99
N ARG A 241 16.74 -20.36 6.93
CA ARG A 241 16.71 -20.70 8.37
C ARG A 241 15.57 -21.68 8.68
N GLN A 242 14.37 -21.42 8.17
CA GLN A 242 13.21 -22.31 8.36
C GLN A 242 13.47 -23.71 7.81
N ILE A 243 14.02 -23.82 6.60
CA ILE A 243 14.39 -25.11 5.99
C ILE A 243 15.45 -25.83 6.83
N SER A 244 16.43 -25.09 7.35
CA SER A 244 17.49 -25.68 8.18
C SER A 244 16.93 -26.22 9.50
N GLU A 245 15.99 -25.51 10.13
CA GLU A 245 15.33 -25.95 11.37
C GLU A 245 14.43 -27.17 11.13
N GLU A 246 13.68 -27.23 10.02
CA GLU A 246 12.84 -28.38 9.66
C GLU A 246 13.65 -29.65 9.37
N ASN A 247 14.86 -29.53 8.82
CA ASN A 247 15.73 -30.67 8.53
C ASN A 247 16.46 -31.24 9.76
N ILE A 248 16.36 -30.59 10.92
CA ILE A 248 16.99 -31.02 12.18
C ILE A 248 16.03 -31.92 13.01
N PHE A 249 14.75 -31.99 12.63
CA PHE A 249 13.72 -32.84 13.26
C PHE A 249 13.29 -34.02 12.38
#